data_AF-A0A7J2X1E7-F1
#
_entry.id   AF-A0A7J2X1E7-F1
#
_cell.length_a   1.000
_cell.length_b   1.000
_cell.length_c   1.000
_cell.angle_alpha   90.00
_cell.angle_beta   90.00
_cell.angle_gamma   90.00
#
_symmetry.space_group_name_H-M   'P 1'
#
loop_
_entity.id
_entity.type
_entity.pdbx_description
1 polymer ?
#
loop_
_entity_poly.entity_id
_entity_poly.type
_entity_poly.pdbx_seq_one_letter_code
_entity_poly.pdbx_strand_id
1 'polypeptide(L)'
;MTTTIRISLEDKERLIRFARKVNALSLAEAFRMALSLAEEKLEEFKGDINSLKELLKYSKVVGGDVSEHVDEELAKALRSEFSG
;
A
#
# COMPACT_ATOMS: atom_id res chain seq x y z
N MET A 1 -21.51 -6.69 23.69
CA MET A 1 -20.41 -6.77 24.68
C MET A 1 -19.72 -5.42 24.71
N THR A 2 -19.38 -4.86 25.88
CA THR A 2 -18.69 -3.56 26.00
C THR A 2 -17.25 -3.78 26.43
N THR A 3 -16.34 -2.98 25.87
CA THR A 3 -14.90 -3.06 26.16
C THR A 3 -14.41 -1.66 26.51
N THR A 4 -13.61 -1.56 27.57
CA THR A 4 -12.96 -0.29 27.95
C THR A 4 -11.50 -0.36 27.54
N ILE A 5 -11.06 0.60 26.74
CA ILE A 5 -9.66 0.75 26.35
C ILE A 5 -9.07 1.99 27.03
N ARG A 6 -7.80 1.91 27.41
CA ARG A 6 -7.03 3.05 27.90
C ARG A 6 -6.19 3.59 26.75
N ILE A 7 -6.27 4.90 26.55
CA ILE A 7 -5.50 5.63 25.54
C ILE A 7 -4.85 6.84 26.20
N SER A 8 -3.80 7.37 25.56
CA SER A 8 -3.19 8.62 26.01
C SER A 8 -4.19 9.78 25.93
N LEU A 9 -3.95 10.85 26.69
CA LEU A 9 -4.75 12.07 26.58
C LEU A 9 -4.65 12.66 25.17
N GLU A 10 -3.45 12.62 24.57
CA GLU A 10 -3.20 13.09 23.22
C GLU A 10 -4.03 12.33 22.17
N ASP A 11 -4.07 10.99 22.26
CA ASP A 11 -4.85 10.17 21.32
C ASP A 11 -6.35 10.39 21.49
N LYS A 12 -6.81 10.63 22.72
CA LYS A 12 -8.20 11.03 22.97
C LYS A 12 -8.53 12.34 22.26
N GLU A 13 -7.65 13.34 22.34
CA GLU A 13 -7.85 14.62 21.64
C GLU A 13 -7.81 14.46 20.12
N ARG A 14 -6.89 13.63 19.60
CA ARG A 14 -6.84 13.27 18.17
C ARG A 14 -8.16 12.63 17.73
N LEU A 15 -8.71 11.71 18.53
CA LEU A 15 -9.98 11.05 18.24
C LEU A 15 -11.16 12.02 18.29
N ILE A 16 -11.18 12.99 19.22
CA ILE A 16 -12.20 14.06 19.25
C ILE A 16 -12.13 14.90 17.98
N ARG A 17 -10.93 15.29 17.54
CA ARG A 17 -10.75 16.04 16.28
C ARG A 17 -11.22 15.22 15.09
N PHE A 18 -10.93 13.92 15.06
CA PHE A 18 -11.39 13.01 14.03
C PHE A 18 -12.91 12.91 14.00
N ALA A 19 -13.55 12.66 15.16
CA ALA A 19 -15.00 12.56 15.31
C ALA A 19 -15.74 13.79 14.74
N ARG A 20 -15.20 15.00 15.01
CA ARG A 20 -15.74 16.26 14.46
C ARG A 20 -15.62 16.34 12.93
N LYS A 21 -14.52 15.84 12.37
CA LYS A 21 -14.30 15.86 10.91
C LYS A 21 -15.25 14.91 10.17
N VAL A 22 -15.55 13.76 10.77
CA VAL A 22 -16.40 12.73 10.17
C VAL A 22 -17.87 12.83 10.62
N ASN A 23 -18.23 13.86 11.40
CA ASN A 23 -19.56 14.04 12.00
C ASN A 23 -20.10 12.79 12.72
N ALA A 24 -19.24 12.08 13.44
CA ALA A 24 -19.63 10.90 14.21
C ALA A 24 -20.48 11.30 15.44
N LEU A 25 -21.49 10.49 15.75
CA LEU A 25 -22.41 10.69 16.88
C LEU A 25 -21.73 10.41 18.23
N SER A 26 -20.63 9.66 18.24
CA SER A 26 -19.86 9.35 19.45
C SER A 26 -18.38 9.07 19.17
N LEU A 27 -17.55 9.15 20.21
CA LEU A 27 -16.13 8.75 20.12
C LEU A 27 -15.97 7.26 19.80
N ALA A 28 -16.88 6.41 20.27
CA ALA A 28 -16.85 4.99 19.96
C ALA A 28 -17.12 4.73 18.48
N GLU A 29 -18.04 5.49 17.89
CA GLU A 29 -18.34 5.42 16.46
C GLU A 29 -17.17 5.94 15.62
N ALA A 30 -16.61 7.09 15.99
CA ALA A 30 -15.42 7.63 15.36
C ALA A 30 -14.24 6.64 15.43
N PHE A 31 -14.07 5.95 16.55
CA PHE A 31 -13.04 4.93 16.72
C PHE A 31 -13.26 3.74 15.79
N ARG A 32 -14.51 3.25 15.66
CA ARG A 32 -14.85 2.18 14.70
C ARG A 32 -14.55 2.59 13.26
N MET A 33 -14.93 3.80 12.85
CA MET A 33 -14.61 4.29 11.51
C MET A 33 -13.10 4.36 11.27
N ALA A 34 -12.33 4.82 12.26
CA ALA A 34 -10.87 4.87 12.16
C ALA A 34 -10.25 3.48 12.01
N LEU A 35 -10.79 2.47 12.71
CA LEU A 35 -10.35 1.08 12.57
C LEU A 35 -10.66 0.55 11.17
N SER A 36 -11.88 0.74 10.67
CA SER A 36 -12.25 0.27 9.32
C SER A 36 -11.39 0.89 8.23
N LEU A 37 -11.07 2.19 8.33
CA LEU A 37 -10.15 2.86 7.39
C LEU A 37 -8.72 2.31 7.48
N ALA A 38 -8.27 1.92 8.68
CA ALA A 38 -6.96 1.32 8.86
C ALA A 38 -6.90 -0.10 8.27
N GLU A 39 -7.98 -0.88 8.44
CA GLU A 39 -8.14 -2.21 7.85
C GLU A 39 -8.15 -2.15 6.32
N GLU A 40 -8.97 -1.27 5.74
CA GLU A 40 -9.03 -1.03 4.29
C GLU A 40 -7.66 -0.67 3.73
N LYS A 41 -6.94 0.25 4.39
CA LYS A 41 -5.59 0.65 3.97
C LYS A 41 -4.55 -0.47 4.09
N LEU A 42 -4.71 -1.37 5.05
CA LEU A 42 -3.87 -2.56 5.16
C LEU A 42 -4.18 -3.57 4.06
N GLU A 43 -5.44 -3.71 3.67
CA GLU A 43 -5.87 -4.57 2.56
C GLU A 43 -5.49 -4.02 1.18
N GLU A 44 -5.45 -2.69 1.00
CA GLU A 44 -5.01 -2.05 -0.24
C GLU A 44 -3.52 -2.31 -0.53
N PHE A 45 -2.71 -2.47 0.51
CA PHE A 45 -1.28 -2.76 0.34
C PHE A 45 -1.03 -4.27 0.26
N LYS A 46 -1.24 -4.85 -0.93
CA LYS A 46 -0.89 -6.26 -1.26
C LYS A 46 0.43 -6.42 -2.02
N GLY A 47 1.21 -5.35 -2.18
CA GLY A 47 2.49 -5.39 -2.87
C GLY A 47 3.65 -5.59 -1.90
N ASP A 48 4.65 -6.40 -2.27
CA ASP A 48 5.92 -6.37 -1.55
C ASP A 48 6.73 -5.15 -2.02
N ILE A 49 6.95 -4.21 -1.11
CA ILE A 49 7.81 -3.04 -1.33
C ILE A 49 9.22 -3.47 -1.74
N ASN A 50 9.70 -4.63 -1.29
CA ASN A 50 10.98 -5.16 -1.70
C ASN A 50 10.95 -5.63 -3.15
N SER A 51 9.90 -6.33 -3.59
CA SER A 51 9.69 -6.66 -5.01
C SER A 51 9.60 -5.40 -5.89
N LEU A 52 8.93 -4.35 -5.43
CA LEU A 52 8.93 -3.06 -6.14
C LEU A 52 10.33 -2.44 -6.22
N LYS A 53 11.11 -2.47 -5.12
CA LYS A 53 12.50 -2.01 -5.11
C LYS A 53 13.38 -2.86 -6.03
N GLU A 54 13.17 -4.16 -6.11
CA GLU A 54 13.89 -5.04 -7.03
C GLU A 54 13.56 -4.74 -8.49
N LEU A 55 12.27 -4.58 -8.84
CA LEU A 55 11.86 -4.14 -10.18
C LEU A 55 12.49 -2.80 -10.57
N LEU A 56 12.53 -1.84 -9.64
CA LEU A 56 13.15 -0.53 -9.86
C LEU A 56 14.69 -0.57 -9.96
N LYS A 57 15.37 -1.62 -9.48
CA LYS A 57 16.80 -1.82 -9.75
C LYS A 57 17.05 -2.11 -11.23
N TYR A 58 16.17 -2.89 -11.86
CA TYR A 58 16.26 -3.19 -13.29
C TYR A 58 15.81 -2.00 -14.16
N SER A 59 14.91 -1.13 -13.69
CA SER A 59 14.44 0.02 -14.46
C SER A 59 15.52 1.10 -14.71
N LYS A 60 16.55 1.20 -13.85
CA LYS A 60 17.70 2.08 -14.08
C LYS A 60 18.49 1.73 -15.35
N VAL A 61 18.33 0.53 -15.89
CA VAL A 61 19.08 0.02 -17.06
C VAL A 61 18.36 0.31 -18.38
N VAL A 62 17.06 0.62 -18.37
CA VAL A 62 16.19 0.65 -19.57
C VAL A 62 16.12 2.05 -20.21
N GLY A 63 16.89 3.03 -19.74
CA GLY A 63 16.83 4.41 -20.23
C GLY A 63 17.51 4.67 -21.59
N GLY A 64 18.14 3.66 -22.21
CA GLY A 64 18.98 3.84 -23.40
C GLY A 64 18.37 3.35 -24.72
N ASP A 65 17.62 2.25 -24.70
CA ASP A 65 17.16 1.58 -25.92
C ASP A 65 15.63 1.49 -25.94
N VAL A 66 15.01 2.45 -26.62
CA VAL A 66 13.63 2.31 -27.09
C VAL A 66 13.68 1.44 -28.34
N SER A 67 13.49 0.14 -28.18
CA SER A 67 13.40 -0.78 -29.32
C SER A 67 11.97 -0.77 -29.88
N GLU A 68 11.84 -0.46 -31.17
CA GLU A 68 10.56 -0.56 -31.90
C GLU A 68 10.15 -2.03 -32.17
N HIS A 69 11.04 -2.99 -31.93
CA HIS A 69 10.85 -4.42 -32.21
C HIS A 69 10.82 -5.25 -30.92
N VAL A 70 9.89 -4.90 -30.02
CA VAL A 70 9.70 -5.55 -28.70
C VAL A 70 9.52 -7.07 -28.84
N ASP A 71 8.84 -7.51 -29.89
CA ASP A 71 8.53 -8.93 -30.12
C ASP A 71 9.79 -9.77 -30.39
N GLU A 72 10.75 -9.22 -31.13
CA GLU A 72 12.00 -9.91 -31.46
C GLU A 72 12.93 -10.02 -30.24
N GLU A 73 13.01 -8.96 -29.44
CA GLU A 73 13.81 -8.93 -28.22
C GLU A 73 13.25 -9.87 -27.15
N LEU A 74 11.92 -9.92 -27.00
CA LEU A 74 11.26 -10.89 -26.13
C LEU A 74 11.52 -12.33 -26.58
N ALA A 75 11.44 -12.59 -27.90
CA ALA A 75 11.70 -13.92 -28.46
C ALA A 75 13.15 -14.38 -28.27
N LYS A 76 14.13 -13.46 -28.28
CA LYS A 76 15.54 -13.77 -27.98
C LYS A 76 15.75 -14.08 -26.49
N ALA A 77 15.19 -13.26 -25.60
CA ALA A 77 15.30 -13.45 -24.15
C ALA A 77 14.73 -14.81 -23.72
N LEU A 78 13.55 -15.16 -24.21
CA LEU A 78 12.92 -16.45 -23.93
C LEU A 78 13.80 -17.63 -24.38
N ARG A 79 14.41 -17.56 -25.58
CA ARG A 79 15.32 -18.63 -26.05
C ARG A 79 16.54 -18.79 -25.15
N SER A 80 17.08 -17.70 -24.60
CA SER A 80 18.23 -17.79 -23.70
C SER A 80 17.92 -18.44 -22.35
N GLU A 81 16.70 -18.29 -21.82
CA GLU A 81 16.29 -18.94 -20.57
C GLU A 81 16.04 -20.45 -20.73
N PHE A 82 15.61 -20.91 -21.90
CA PHE A 82 15.38 -22.35 -22.17
C PHE A 82 16.63 -23.12 -22.62
N SER A 83 17.79 -22.46 -22.68
CA SER A 83 19.06 -23.04 -23.16
C SER A 83 20.11 -23.25 -22.06
N GLY A 84 19.78 -22.95 -20.79
CA GLY A 84 20.61 -23.20 -19.59
C GLY A 84 20.00 -24.28 -18.71
#